data_AF-A0AAN4YHQ0-F1
#
_entry.id   AF-A0AAN4YHQ0-F1
#
_cell.length_a   1.000
_cell.length_b   1.000
_cell.length_c   1.000
_cell.angle_alpha   90.00
_cell.angle_beta   90.00
_cell.angle_gamma   90.00
#
_symmetry.space_group_name_H-M   'P 1'
#
loop_
_entity.id
_entity.type
_entity.pdbx_description
1 polymer ?
#
loop_
_entity_poly.entity_id
_entity_poly.type
_entity_poly.pdbx_seq_one_letter_code
_entity_poly.pdbx_strand_id
1 'polypeptide(L)'
;MESAHLPSSANYIVVGGGTAGLVVASRLSEIPTVQVLVLDAGLGKTSDPQLQNPVLWSSLCGTDLDWQFKTVSQVGTRPYTATIDPESGLRSSADNQYRSLKKNRPNLQIVTGATVDRILLSNDAVSHEVLATGVQVRLADGKLTEIKATKEVILAAGAFQTPKLLELSGIGNKTILARHGITPIIDNPGVGENLQNHSMYVQPVGLKPQEGTLTAGLQALAFVRTGDEADLAAKHLSPTDPEKVTCDDILRNPEEASANFFVSTRPTNNVAILGVIQCHPLSRGSIHISSGTDDPDSKPEVDPRFYSNPVDIELMTRHL
;
A
#
# COMPACT_ATOMS: atom_id res chain seq x y z
N MET A 1 14.80 -9.58 24.14
CA MET A 1 14.35 -8.38 23.43
C MET A 1 14.41 -7.24 24.41
N GLU A 2 15.23 -6.23 24.15
CA GLU A 2 15.15 -4.96 24.87
C GLU A 2 13.71 -4.44 24.70
N SER A 3 12.99 -4.22 25.79
CA SER A 3 11.65 -3.64 25.73
C SER A 3 11.78 -2.27 25.07
N ALA A 4 11.21 -2.09 23.88
CA ALA A 4 11.29 -0.83 23.17
C ALA A 4 10.61 0.25 24.02
N HIS A 5 11.40 1.15 24.62
CA HIS A 5 10.86 2.24 25.42
C HIS A 5 10.20 3.26 24.48
N LEU A 6 8.87 3.40 24.58
CA LEU A 6 8.13 4.46 23.89
C LEU A 6 8.35 5.79 24.63
N PRO A 7 8.66 6.90 23.92
CA PRO A 7 8.74 8.21 24.56
C PRO A 7 7.32 8.69 24.93
N SER A 8 7.20 9.59 25.89
CA SER A 8 5.92 10.25 26.21
C SER A 8 5.49 11.26 25.13
N SER A 9 6.44 11.78 24.35
CA SER A 9 6.20 12.72 23.26
C SER A 9 7.31 12.73 22.21
N ALA A 10 6.99 13.13 20.99
CA ALA A 10 7.95 13.43 19.92
C ALA A 10 7.56 14.72 19.18
N ASN A 11 8.44 15.27 18.34
CA ASN A 11 8.05 16.39 17.46
C ASN A 11 7.20 15.88 16.31
N TYR A 12 7.67 14.84 15.62
CA TYR A 12 6.96 14.20 14.54
C TYR A 12 6.72 12.73 14.87
N ILE A 13 5.48 12.29 14.73
CA ILE A 13 5.11 10.88 14.83
C ILE A 13 4.72 10.40 13.43
N VAL A 14 5.48 9.47 12.87
CA VAL A 14 5.21 8.84 11.57
C VAL A 14 4.59 7.46 11.82
N VAL A 15 3.36 7.27 11.35
CA VAL A 15 2.63 6.01 11.49
C VAL A 15 2.81 5.18 10.23
N GLY A 16 3.58 4.09 10.32
CA GLY A 16 3.95 3.20 9.22
C GLY A 16 5.41 3.39 8.79
N GLY A 17 6.22 2.34 8.92
CA GLY A 17 7.64 2.33 8.51
C GLY A 17 7.86 1.69 7.13
N GLY A 18 6.87 1.77 6.24
CA GLY A 18 7.03 1.41 4.83
C GLY A 18 7.83 2.46 4.04
N THR A 19 7.78 2.37 2.71
CA THR A 19 8.54 3.25 1.81
C THR A 19 8.31 4.73 2.08
N ALA A 20 7.05 5.17 2.11
CA ALA A 20 6.73 6.59 2.32
C ALA A 20 7.17 7.06 3.72
N GLY A 21 6.85 6.30 4.77
CA GLY A 21 7.12 6.71 6.15
C GLY A 21 8.61 6.80 6.46
N LEU A 22 9.41 5.82 6.03
CA LEU A 22 10.86 5.87 6.25
C LEU A 22 11.56 6.97 5.44
N VAL A 23 11.09 7.28 4.23
CA VAL A 23 11.61 8.41 3.44
C VAL A 23 11.36 9.73 4.16
N VAL A 24 10.12 9.95 4.62
CA VAL A 24 9.75 11.18 5.36
C VAL A 24 10.51 11.28 6.68
N ALA A 25 10.53 10.21 7.47
CA ALA A 25 11.25 10.17 8.75
C ALA A 25 12.75 10.43 8.55
N SER A 26 13.33 9.86 7.48
CA SER A 26 14.72 10.09 7.12
C SER A 26 15.01 11.58 6.89
N ARG A 27 14.17 12.28 6.11
CA ARG A 27 14.34 13.71 5.85
C ARG A 27 14.14 14.58 7.09
N LEU A 28 13.09 14.33 7.87
CA LEU A 28 12.83 15.08 9.10
C LEU A 28 13.98 14.93 10.11
N SER A 29 14.55 13.73 10.20
CA SER A 29 15.66 13.46 11.11
C SER A 29 16.99 14.13 10.72
N GLU A 30 17.10 14.72 9.53
CA GLU A 30 18.25 15.58 9.15
C GLU A 30 18.28 16.87 9.97
N ILE A 31 17.17 17.28 10.58
CA ILE A 31 17.09 18.43 11.49
C ILE A 31 17.48 17.97 12.90
N PRO A 32 18.66 18.33 13.45
CA PRO A 32 19.15 17.72 14.68
C PRO A 32 18.34 18.07 15.93
N THR A 33 17.57 19.15 15.88
CA THR A 33 16.77 19.67 17.01
C THR A 33 15.38 19.03 17.13
N VAL A 34 14.96 18.20 16.18
CA VAL A 34 13.64 17.56 16.21
C VAL A 34 13.75 16.07 16.49
N GLN A 35 12.85 15.56 17.33
CA GLN A 35 12.66 14.15 17.62
C GLN A 35 11.63 13.54 16.68
N VAL A 36 12.03 12.50 15.96
CA VAL A 36 11.19 11.79 15.00
C VAL A 36 10.96 10.36 15.50
N LEU A 37 9.70 9.99 15.68
CA LEU A 37 9.28 8.65 16.08
C LEU A 37 8.54 7.97 14.93
N VAL A 38 9.03 6.81 14.49
CA VAL A 38 8.35 5.94 13.53
C VAL A 38 7.76 4.75 14.28
N LEU A 39 6.46 4.52 14.09
CA LEU A 39 5.72 3.40 14.66
C LEU A 39 5.29 2.47 13.54
N ASP A 40 5.76 1.23 13.58
CA ASP A 40 5.51 0.23 12.54
C ASP A 40 4.92 -1.03 13.16
N ALA A 41 3.76 -1.45 12.68
CA ALA A 41 3.08 -2.66 13.14
C ALA A 41 3.80 -3.94 12.68
N GLY A 42 4.64 -3.87 11.63
CA GLY A 42 5.44 -4.99 11.16
C GLY A 42 6.50 -5.42 12.16
N LEU A 43 6.84 -6.72 12.15
CA LEU A 43 7.70 -7.36 13.16
C LEU A 43 9.20 -7.01 13.07
N GLY A 44 9.62 -6.25 12.06
CA GLY A 44 11.03 -5.85 11.90
C GLY A 44 11.99 -7.02 11.66
N LYS A 45 11.55 -8.09 10.98
CA LYS A 45 12.38 -9.27 10.65
C LYS A 45 13.33 -9.03 9.47
N THR A 46 14.04 -7.90 9.48
CA THR A 46 14.80 -7.41 8.32
C THR A 46 15.96 -8.33 7.92
N SER A 47 16.43 -9.19 8.83
CA SER A 47 17.45 -10.20 8.55
C SER A 47 16.91 -11.53 7.98
N ASP A 48 15.60 -11.67 7.80
CA ASP A 48 15.00 -12.92 7.30
C ASP A 48 15.41 -13.16 5.83
N PRO A 49 16.08 -14.30 5.50
CA PRO A 49 16.48 -14.62 4.14
C PRO A 49 15.32 -14.66 3.14
N GLN A 50 14.10 -15.00 3.59
CA GLN A 50 12.90 -15.01 2.74
C GLN A 50 12.45 -13.59 2.36
N LEU A 51 12.69 -12.61 3.24
CA LEU A 51 12.46 -11.20 2.94
C LEU A 51 13.56 -10.62 2.05
N GLN A 52 14.81 -11.01 2.28
CA GLN A 52 15.96 -10.46 1.56
C GLN A 52 16.14 -11.05 0.16
N ASN A 53 15.78 -12.32 -0.06
CA ASN A 53 15.87 -12.97 -1.37
C ASN A 53 14.56 -12.81 -2.16
N PRO A 54 14.54 -12.01 -3.24
CA PRO A 54 13.34 -11.78 -4.03
C PRO A 54 12.75 -13.06 -4.64
N VAL A 55 13.56 -14.08 -4.94
CA VAL A 55 13.09 -15.35 -5.51
C VAL A 55 12.20 -16.13 -4.53
N LEU A 56 12.42 -15.95 -3.23
CA LEU A 56 11.67 -16.63 -2.18
C LEU A 56 10.35 -15.92 -1.83
N TRP A 57 9.97 -14.83 -2.51
CA TRP A 57 8.79 -14.04 -2.13
C TRP A 57 7.52 -14.89 -1.99
N SER A 58 7.31 -15.88 -2.86
CA SER A 58 6.11 -16.71 -2.84
C SER A 58 6.00 -17.59 -1.59
N SER A 59 7.12 -17.86 -0.89
CA SER A 59 7.08 -18.58 0.38
C SER A 59 6.63 -17.71 1.56
N LEU A 60 6.54 -16.39 1.39
CA LEU A 60 6.04 -15.47 2.43
C LEU A 60 4.51 -15.43 2.47
N CYS A 61 3.82 -15.78 1.37
CA CYS A 61 2.37 -15.78 1.30
C CYS A 61 1.77 -16.70 2.37
N GLY A 62 0.85 -16.17 3.19
CA GLY A 62 0.23 -16.93 4.28
C GLY A 62 1.09 -17.11 5.54
N THR A 63 2.27 -16.47 5.62
CA THR A 63 3.08 -16.43 6.84
C THR A 63 2.69 -15.23 7.73
N ASP A 64 3.34 -15.06 8.88
CA ASP A 64 3.17 -13.91 9.78
C ASP A 64 3.79 -12.61 9.24
N LEU A 65 4.52 -12.69 8.12
CA LEU A 65 5.07 -11.56 7.38
C LEU A 65 4.13 -11.06 6.27
N ASP A 66 3.08 -11.82 5.97
CA ASP A 66 2.01 -11.43 5.07
C ASP A 66 0.87 -10.82 5.90
N TRP A 67 0.40 -9.64 5.50
CA TRP A 67 -0.78 -9.02 6.11
C TRP A 67 -2.05 -9.86 5.90
N GLN A 68 -2.04 -10.74 4.89
CA GLN A 68 -3.11 -11.69 4.58
C GLN A 68 -4.47 -10.99 4.46
N PHE A 69 -4.50 -9.78 3.89
CA PHE A 69 -5.75 -9.09 3.60
C PHE A 69 -6.59 -9.97 2.67
N LYS A 70 -7.88 -10.08 2.98
CA LYS A 70 -8.84 -10.76 2.12
C LYS A 70 -9.63 -9.68 1.42
N THR A 71 -9.73 -9.80 0.10
CA THR A 71 -10.68 -9.02 -0.68
C THR A 71 -12.00 -9.79 -0.74
N VAL A 72 -13.07 -9.11 -1.12
CA VAL A 72 -14.26 -9.80 -1.64
C VAL A 72 -13.86 -10.73 -2.80
N SER A 73 -14.66 -11.76 -3.07
CA SER A 73 -14.40 -12.69 -4.19
C SER A 73 -14.40 -11.91 -5.52
N GLN A 74 -13.36 -12.10 -6.33
CA GLN A 74 -13.16 -11.45 -7.62
C GLN A 74 -12.66 -12.48 -8.64
N VAL A 75 -12.86 -12.22 -9.93
CA VAL A 75 -12.34 -13.07 -11.00
C VAL A 75 -10.85 -12.73 -11.24
N GLY A 76 -9.96 -13.63 -10.80
CA GLY A 76 -8.61 -13.79 -11.38
C GLY A 76 -7.55 -12.70 -11.17
N THR A 77 -7.20 -12.32 -9.94
CA THR A 77 -6.08 -11.37 -9.67
C THR A 77 -5.28 -11.72 -8.41
N ARG A 78 -4.00 -11.31 -8.33
CA ARG A 78 -3.15 -11.37 -7.12
C ARG A 78 -2.16 -10.19 -7.05
N PRO A 79 -1.79 -9.65 -5.87
CA PRO A 79 -0.79 -8.60 -5.74
C PRO A 79 0.65 -9.15 -5.94
N TYR A 80 1.53 -8.33 -6.55
CA TYR A 80 2.91 -8.70 -6.86
C TYR A 80 3.84 -7.48 -6.75
N THR A 81 4.99 -7.61 -6.06
CA THR A 81 6.10 -6.64 -6.14
C THR A 81 7.46 -7.34 -5.98
N ALA A 82 8.44 -6.92 -6.78
CA ALA A 82 9.85 -7.30 -6.60
C ALA A 82 10.76 -6.12 -6.99
N THR A 83 11.70 -5.77 -6.11
CA THR A 83 12.74 -4.75 -6.30
C THR A 83 14.08 -5.35 -5.87
N ILE A 84 15.09 -5.33 -6.75
CA ILE A 84 16.38 -6.02 -6.54
C ILE A 84 17.52 -5.00 -6.69
N ASP A 85 18.47 -5.03 -5.78
CA ASP A 85 19.75 -4.31 -5.91
C ASP A 85 20.67 -5.03 -6.90
N PRO A 86 21.13 -4.37 -7.98
CA PRO A 86 21.92 -5.02 -9.02
C PRO A 86 23.31 -5.48 -8.55
N GLU A 87 23.87 -4.91 -7.47
CA GLU A 87 25.18 -5.33 -6.96
C GLU A 87 25.07 -6.54 -6.02
N SER A 88 24.20 -6.46 -5.01
CA SER A 88 24.07 -7.54 -4.02
C SER A 88 23.13 -8.68 -4.43
N GLY A 89 22.24 -8.45 -5.39
CA GLY A 89 21.16 -9.38 -5.75
C GLY A 89 20.08 -9.53 -4.68
N LEU A 90 20.16 -8.75 -3.59
CA LEU A 90 19.17 -8.74 -2.51
C LEU A 90 18.04 -7.74 -2.80
N ARG A 91 16.96 -7.82 -2.03
CA ARG A 91 15.86 -6.88 -2.13
C ARG A 91 16.33 -5.44 -1.88
N SER A 92 16.05 -4.55 -2.83
CA SER A 92 16.13 -3.11 -2.61
C SER A 92 14.84 -2.65 -1.91
N SER A 93 14.92 -2.29 -0.63
CA SER A 93 13.77 -1.86 0.17
C SER A 93 14.10 -0.62 0.99
N ALA A 94 13.07 0.20 1.24
CA ALA A 94 13.19 1.35 2.13
C ALA A 94 13.66 0.94 3.53
N ASP A 95 13.30 -0.26 3.97
CA ASP A 95 13.73 -0.83 5.23
C ASP A 95 15.27 -0.97 5.30
N ASN A 96 15.88 -1.68 4.34
CA ASN A 96 17.33 -1.87 4.27
C ASN A 96 18.08 -0.53 4.21
N GLN A 97 17.56 0.44 3.45
CA GLN A 97 18.27 1.67 3.15
C GLN A 97 18.06 2.77 4.19
N TYR A 98 16.85 2.96 4.70
CA TYR A 98 16.55 4.06 5.62
C TYR A 98 16.60 3.65 7.10
N ARG A 99 16.35 2.39 7.45
CA ARG A 99 16.54 1.96 8.85
C ARG A 99 18.01 1.90 9.24
N SER A 100 18.90 1.60 8.29
CA SER A 100 20.34 1.61 8.53
C SER A 100 20.86 3.01 8.89
N LEU A 101 20.21 4.08 8.39
CA LEU A 101 20.54 5.46 8.73
C LEU A 101 20.28 5.81 10.20
N LYS A 102 19.43 5.07 10.91
CA LYS A 102 19.20 5.24 12.36
C LYS A 102 20.51 5.23 13.15
N LYS A 103 21.50 4.40 12.73
CA LYS A 103 22.80 4.31 13.41
C LYS A 103 23.52 5.66 13.50
N ASN A 104 23.27 6.56 12.55
CA ASN A 104 23.91 7.87 12.46
C ASN A 104 22.97 9.02 12.86
N ARG A 105 21.77 8.73 13.36
CA ARG A 105 20.72 9.71 13.66
C ARG A 105 20.13 9.49 15.04
N PRO A 106 20.71 10.07 16.11
CA PRO A 106 20.29 9.84 17.49
C PRO A 106 18.88 10.39 17.80
N ASN A 107 18.37 11.29 16.96
CA ASN A 107 17.04 11.89 17.05
C ASN A 107 15.95 11.13 16.27
N LEU A 108 16.30 9.98 15.65
CA LEU A 108 15.37 9.11 14.95
C LEU A 108 15.15 7.81 15.73
N GLN A 109 13.93 7.63 16.23
CA GLN A 109 13.49 6.38 16.85
C GLN A 109 12.55 5.63 15.90
N ILE A 110 12.81 4.34 15.70
CA ILE A 110 11.95 3.44 14.92
C ILE A 110 11.59 2.27 15.82
N VAL A 111 10.29 2.04 15.99
CA VAL A 111 9.71 0.98 16.83
C VAL A 111 8.85 0.06 15.96
N THR A 112 9.18 -1.23 15.97
CA THR A 112 8.47 -2.30 15.25
C THR A 112 7.59 -3.10 16.18
N GLY A 113 6.60 -3.82 15.64
CA GLY A 113 5.56 -4.47 16.44
C GLY A 113 4.74 -3.45 17.25
N ALA A 114 4.62 -2.23 16.74
CA ALA A 114 3.89 -1.12 17.33
C ALA A 114 2.69 -0.77 16.45
N THR A 115 1.51 -1.23 16.85
CA THR A 115 0.26 -0.94 16.15
C THR A 115 -0.32 0.36 16.68
N VAL A 116 -0.60 1.31 15.80
CA VAL A 116 -1.34 2.52 16.16
C VAL A 116 -2.82 2.24 16.01
N ASP A 117 -3.56 2.24 17.12
CA ASP A 117 -4.99 1.91 17.15
C ASP A 117 -5.85 3.14 16.84
N ARG A 118 -5.40 4.36 17.20
CA ARG A 118 -6.11 5.62 16.93
C ARG A 118 -5.20 6.84 16.99
N ILE A 119 -5.61 7.89 16.28
CA ILE A 119 -5.09 9.25 16.40
C ILE A 119 -5.77 9.93 17.57
N LEU A 120 -5.01 10.66 18.38
CA LEU A 120 -5.54 11.48 19.46
C LEU A 120 -5.90 12.85 18.89
N LEU A 121 -7.19 13.19 18.91
CA LEU A 121 -7.71 14.44 18.35
C LEU A 121 -8.23 15.31 19.49
N SER A 122 -7.81 16.58 19.53
CA SER A 122 -8.50 17.61 20.31
C SER A 122 -9.52 18.29 19.40
N ASN A 123 -10.72 18.52 19.92
CA ASN A 123 -11.78 19.22 19.22
C ASN A 123 -12.16 20.46 20.05
N ASP A 124 -11.82 21.63 19.54
CA ASP A 124 -12.25 22.89 20.16
C ASP A 124 -13.67 23.21 19.68
N ALA A 125 -14.62 23.13 20.61
CA ALA A 125 -16.03 23.37 20.33
C ALA A 125 -16.34 24.80 19.89
N VAL A 126 -15.43 25.77 20.13
CA VAL A 126 -15.60 27.18 19.78
C VAL A 126 -15.00 27.49 18.41
N SER A 127 -13.77 27.03 18.14
CA SER A 127 -13.11 27.29 16.85
C SER A 127 -13.52 26.29 15.76
N HIS A 128 -14.16 25.17 16.14
CA HIS A 128 -14.40 24.00 15.30
C HIS A 128 -13.12 23.40 14.70
N GLU A 129 -11.96 23.74 15.26
CA GLU A 129 -10.68 23.20 14.84
C GLU A 129 -10.44 21.83 15.47
N VAL A 130 -10.08 20.87 14.63
CA VAL A 130 -9.69 19.52 15.06
C VAL A 130 -8.20 19.37 14.85
N LEU A 131 -7.47 19.15 15.94
CA LEU A 131 -6.01 19.03 15.93
C LEU A 131 -5.56 17.62 16.34
N ALA A 132 -4.66 17.03 15.55
CA ALA A 132 -3.96 15.80 15.92
C ALA A 132 -2.88 16.09 16.96
N THR A 133 -3.09 15.61 18.19
CA THR A 133 -2.23 15.86 19.36
C THR A 133 -1.31 14.68 19.67
N GLY A 134 -1.46 13.55 18.98
CA GLY A 134 -0.69 12.35 19.23
C GLY A 134 -1.35 11.10 18.69
N VAL A 135 -0.90 9.95 19.18
CA VAL A 135 -1.42 8.63 18.82
C VAL A 135 -1.53 7.73 20.05
N GLN A 136 -2.46 6.78 20.01
CA GLN A 136 -2.51 5.65 20.93
C GLN A 136 -1.90 4.43 20.25
N VAL A 137 -0.91 3.84 20.91
CA VAL A 137 -0.09 2.74 20.38
C VAL A 137 -0.22 1.53 21.27
N ARG A 138 -0.30 0.36 20.65
CA ARG A 138 -0.25 -0.95 21.28
C ARG A 138 1.03 -1.67 20.87
N LEU A 139 1.78 -2.16 21.85
CA LEU A 139 2.92 -3.05 21.64
C LEU A 139 2.50 -4.52 21.80
N ALA A 140 3.44 -5.44 21.62
CA ALA A 140 3.22 -6.89 21.75
C ALA A 140 2.73 -7.33 23.14
N ASP A 141 2.91 -6.53 24.18
CA ASP A 141 2.37 -6.78 25.52
C ASP A 141 0.87 -6.44 25.66
N GLY A 142 0.26 -5.91 24.60
CA GLY A 142 -1.15 -5.49 24.55
C GLY A 142 -1.43 -4.17 25.27
N LYS A 143 -0.41 -3.53 25.88
CA LYS A 143 -0.61 -2.29 26.63
C LYS A 143 -0.78 -1.10 25.69
N LEU A 144 -1.85 -0.35 25.91
CA LEU A 144 -2.08 0.93 25.25
C LEU A 144 -1.24 2.03 25.89
N THR A 145 -0.49 2.76 25.06
CA THR A 145 0.33 3.89 25.45
C THR A 145 0.02 5.08 24.54
N GLU A 146 -0.22 6.24 25.14
CA GLU A 146 -0.40 7.49 24.40
C GLU A 146 0.93 8.21 24.22
N ILE A 147 1.17 8.71 23.02
CA ILE A 147 2.38 9.47 22.68
C ILE A 147 1.94 10.79 22.07
N LYS A 148 2.37 11.90 22.67
CA LYS A 148 2.03 13.24 22.18
C LYS A 148 2.90 13.66 21.00
N ALA A 149 2.28 14.19 19.96
CA ALA A 149 2.98 14.92 18.90
C ALA A 149 3.02 16.40 19.27
N THR A 150 4.21 16.99 19.29
CA THR A 150 4.40 18.43 19.57
C THR A 150 4.43 19.28 18.30
N LYS A 151 4.48 18.64 17.12
CA LYS A 151 4.31 19.30 15.82
C LYS A 151 3.28 18.60 14.95
N GLU A 152 3.56 17.39 14.47
CA GLU A 152 2.67 16.71 13.50
C GLU A 152 2.58 15.20 13.72
N VAL A 153 1.43 14.65 13.34
CA VAL A 153 1.21 13.21 13.14
C VAL A 153 1.11 12.98 11.62
N ILE A 154 1.98 12.12 11.10
CA ILE A 154 2.11 11.83 9.66
C ILE A 154 1.65 10.40 9.41
N LEU A 155 0.60 10.23 8.59
CA LEU A 155 0.08 8.91 8.26
C LEU A 155 0.77 8.35 7.01
N ALA A 156 1.45 7.23 7.18
CA ALA A 156 2.16 6.50 6.13
C ALA A 156 1.93 4.97 6.24
N ALA A 157 0.76 4.56 6.75
CA ALA A 157 0.41 3.16 6.99
C ALA A 157 -0.01 2.40 5.72
N GLY A 158 -0.06 3.09 4.57
CA GLY A 158 -0.39 2.52 3.27
C GLY A 158 -1.88 2.59 2.93
N ALA A 159 -2.21 2.27 1.68
CA ALA A 159 -3.55 2.46 1.12
C ALA A 159 -4.67 1.68 1.85
N PHE A 160 -4.33 0.58 2.54
CA PHE A 160 -5.30 -0.22 3.30
C PHE A 160 -5.45 0.24 4.74
N GLN A 161 -4.35 0.53 5.43
CA GLN A 161 -4.38 0.79 6.87
C GLN A 161 -4.60 2.27 7.21
N THR A 162 -4.15 3.21 6.36
CA THR A 162 -4.41 4.64 6.59
C THR A 162 -5.90 4.98 6.65
N PRO A 163 -6.77 4.57 5.70
CA PRO A 163 -8.21 4.87 5.80
C PRO A 163 -8.85 4.19 7.02
N LYS A 164 -8.50 2.93 7.30
CA LYS A 164 -8.95 2.23 8.51
C LYS A 164 -8.61 3.00 9.79
N LEU A 165 -7.37 3.48 9.91
CA LEU A 165 -6.92 4.24 11.08
C LEU A 165 -7.67 5.57 11.21
N LEU A 166 -7.92 6.26 10.09
CA LEU A 166 -8.73 7.48 10.10
C LEU A 166 -10.15 7.19 10.60
N GLU A 167 -10.79 6.13 10.10
CA GLU A 167 -12.14 5.73 10.49
C GLU A 167 -12.21 5.35 11.98
N LEU A 168 -11.28 4.52 12.47
CA LEU A 168 -11.15 4.18 13.90
C LEU A 168 -10.89 5.42 14.79
N SER A 169 -10.33 6.48 14.20
CA SER A 169 -10.10 7.76 14.88
C SER A 169 -11.29 8.72 14.79
N GLY A 170 -12.40 8.33 14.17
CA GLY A 170 -13.60 9.16 14.00
C GLY A 170 -13.55 10.11 12.79
N ILE A 171 -12.67 9.87 11.82
CA ILE A 171 -12.57 10.62 10.56
C ILE A 171 -13.01 9.72 9.41
N GLY A 172 -14.21 9.94 8.87
CA GLY A 172 -14.74 9.10 7.80
C GLY A 172 -16.22 9.33 7.53
N ASN A 173 -16.83 8.47 6.72
CA ASN A 173 -18.25 8.55 6.41
C ASN A 173 -19.09 8.32 7.66
N LYS A 174 -19.86 9.31 8.12
CA LYS A 174 -20.66 9.18 9.36
C LYS A 174 -21.56 7.96 9.43
N THR A 175 -22.08 7.49 8.30
CA THR A 175 -23.00 6.34 8.25
C THR A 175 -22.25 5.02 8.43
N ILE A 176 -21.00 4.95 7.96
CA ILE A 176 -20.11 3.80 8.18
C ILE A 176 -19.66 3.82 9.64
N LEU A 177 -19.15 4.95 10.13
CA LEU A 177 -18.70 5.10 11.52
C LEU A 177 -19.79 4.73 12.54
N ALA A 178 -21.03 5.21 12.32
CA ALA A 178 -22.16 4.92 13.20
C ALA A 178 -22.50 3.42 13.27
N ARG A 179 -22.34 2.66 12.19
CA ARG A 179 -22.57 1.20 12.17
C ARG A 179 -21.61 0.44 13.10
N HIS A 180 -20.43 1.01 13.34
CA HIS A 180 -19.41 0.44 14.21
C HIS A 180 -19.32 1.13 15.57
N GLY A 181 -20.32 1.93 15.94
CA GLY A 181 -20.39 2.61 17.23
C GLY A 181 -19.37 3.74 17.41
N ILE A 182 -18.82 4.28 16.32
CA ILE A 182 -17.82 5.35 16.35
C ILE A 182 -18.52 6.69 16.13
N THR A 183 -18.33 7.62 17.07
CA THR A 183 -18.81 9.00 16.93
C THR A 183 -17.95 9.75 15.91
N PRO A 184 -18.53 10.29 14.82
CA PRO A 184 -17.78 11.09 13.85
C PRO A 184 -17.26 12.38 14.49
N ILE A 185 -15.95 12.63 14.34
CA ILE A 185 -15.30 13.91 14.66
C ILE A 185 -15.22 14.76 13.39
N ILE A 186 -14.88 14.13 12.26
CA ILE A 186 -14.89 14.75 10.93
C ILE A 186 -15.69 13.84 9.99
N ASP A 187 -16.83 14.36 9.48
CA ASP A 187 -17.62 13.67 8.44
C ASP A 187 -16.91 13.85 7.09
N ASN A 188 -16.09 12.87 6.72
CA ASN A 188 -15.39 12.84 5.45
C ASN A 188 -15.76 11.55 4.70
N PRO A 189 -16.77 11.59 3.82
CA PRO A 189 -17.21 10.41 3.08
C PRO A 189 -16.20 9.89 2.06
N GLY A 190 -15.12 10.62 1.77
CA GLY A 190 -14.06 10.17 0.85
C GLY A 190 -13.00 9.26 1.50
N VAL A 191 -12.97 9.14 2.83
CA VAL A 191 -12.04 8.23 3.51
C VAL A 191 -12.43 6.79 3.17
N GLY A 192 -11.46 6.02 2.67
CA GLY A 192 -11.68 4.63 2.26
C GLY A 192 -12.16 4.47 0.82
N GLU A 193 -12.58 5.54 0.15
CA GLU A 193 -13.09 5.48 -1.22
C GLU A 193 -11.98 5.60 -2.28
N ASN A 194 -12.35 5.40 -3.55
CA ASN A 194 -11.47 5.58 -4.71
C ASN A 194 -10.22 4.68 -4.68
N LEU A 195 -10.37 3.46 -4.14
CA LEU A 195 -9.31 2.44 -4.17
C LEU A 195 -8.94 2.12 -5.63
N GLN A 196 -7.66 2.17 -5.92
CA GLN A 196 -7.08 1.86 -7.23
C GLN A 196 -5.99 0.82 -7.08
N ASN A 197 -5.86 -0.04 -8.08
CA ASN A 197 -4.77 -0.99 -8.20
C ASN A 197 -4.62 -1.41 -9.66
N HIS A 198 -3.48 -1.99 -10.02
CA HIS A 198 -3.27 -2.52 -11.36
C HIS A 198 -3.73 -3.97 -11.46
N SER A 199 -4.66 -4.24 -12.38
CA SER A 199 -5.08 -5.60 -12.70
C SER A 199 -3.97 -6.31 -13.48
N MET A 200 -3.62 -7.52 -13.04
CA MET A 200 -2.61 -8.35 -13.67
C MET A 200 -3.20 -9.67 -14.13
N TYR A 201 -3.01 -9.98 -15.41
CA TYR A 201 -3.23 -11.30 -15.97
C TYR A 201 -1.88 -12.01 -16.17
N VAL A 202 -1.86 -13.33 -15.95
CA VAL A 202 -0.65 -14.14 -16.02
C VAL A 202 -0.93 -15.42 -16.78
N GLN A 203 -0.18 -15.65 -17.86
CA GLN A 203 -0.28 -16.84 -18.70
C GLN A 203 1.03 -17.63 -18.70
N PRO A 204 1.02 -18.91 -18.33
CA PRO A 204 2.15 -19.79 -18.57
C PRO A 204 2.24 -20.10 -20.07
N VAL A 205 3.44 -19.97 -20.64
CA VAL A 205 3.74 -20.30 -22.03
C VAL A 205 4.86 -21.33 -22.08
N GLY A 206 4.66 -22.37 -22.90
CA GLY A 206 5.68 -23.39 -23.13
C GLY A 206 6.83 -22.80 -23.94
N LEU A 207 8.06 -22.99 -23.44
CA LEU A 207 9.27 -22.64 -24.18
C LEU A 207 9.70 -23.84 -25.03
N LYS A 208 10.14 -23.54 -26.25
CA LYS A 208 10.92 -24.51 -27.02
C LYS A 208 12.18 -24.86 -26.22
N PRO A 209 12.70 -26.09 -26.30
CA PRO A 209 14.00 -26.42 -25.73
C PRO A 209 15.05 -25.41 -26.20
N GLN A 210 15.74 -24.78 -25.25
CA GLN A 210 16.80 -23.80 -25.50
C GLN A 210 18.15 -24.49 -25.26
N GLU A 211 19.17 -24.16 -26.07
CA GLU A 211 20.55 -24.52 -25.74
C GLU A 211 21.06 -23.59 -24.62
N GLY A 212 21.64 -24.18 -23.57
CA GLY A 212 22.15 -23.45 -22.41
C GLY A 212 21.17 -23.35 -21.24
N THR A 213 21.61 -22.70 -20.17
CA THR A 213 20.82 -22.56 -18.93
C THR A 213 19.99 -21.29 -18.98
N LEU A 214 18.67 -21.40 -18.87
CA LEU A 214 17.79 -20.25 -18.68
C LEU A 214 18.02 -19.65 -17.29
N THR A 215 18.35 -18.36 -17.23
CA THR A 215 18.37 -17.61 -15.97
C THR A 215 16.95 -17.49 -15.43
N ALA A 216 16.76 -17.71 -14.13
CA ALA A 216 15.46 -17.50 -13.48
C ALA A 216 15.16 -16.01 -13.34
N GLY A 217 13.88 -15.64 -13.39
CA GLY A 217 13.43 -14.27 -13.06
C GLY A 217 12.97 -13.48 -14.27
N LEU A 218 12.87 -12.16 -14.12
CA LEU A 218 12.37 -11.25 -15.16
C LEU A 218 13.37 -11.17 -16.31
N GLN A 219 12.92 -11.51 -17.52
CA GLN A 219 13.74 -11.51 -18.74
C GLN A 219 13.51 -10.25 -19.59
N ALA A 220 12.28 -9.75 -19.62
CA ALA A 220 11.91 -8.58 -20.39
C ALA A 220 10.73 -7.87 -19.75
N LEU A 221 10.67 -6.55 -19.96
CA LEU A 221 9.57 -5.69 -19.56
C LEU A 221 9.36 -4.64 -20.66
N ALA A 222 8.11 -4.45 -21.08
CA ALA A 222 7.75 -3.49 -22.12
C ALA A 222 6.46 -2.76 -21.74
N PHE A 223 6.42 -1.45 -22.00
CA PHE A 223 5.21 -0.66 -21.94
C PHE A 223 4.65 -0.55 -23.35
N VAL A 224 3.37 -0.86 -23.52
CA VAL A 224 2.74 -0.94 -24.84
C VAL A 224 1.39 -0.23 -24.85
N ARG A 225 0.95 0.08 -26.06
CA ARG A 225 -0.39 0.55 -26.38
C ARG A 225 -1.03 -0.40 -27.38
N THR A 226 -2.35 -0.55 -27.33
CA THR A 226 -3.12 -1.25 -28.37
C THR A 226 -3.31 -0.37 -29.61
N GLY A 227 -3.43 0.95 -29.41
CA GLY A 227 -3.80 1.90 -30.46
C GLY A 227 -5.32 2.09 -30.60
N ASP A 228 -6.12 1.30 -29.90
CA ASP A 228 -7.59 1.34 -29.94
C ASP A 228 -8.22 2.10 -28.76
N GLU A 229 -7.41 2.70 -27.89
CA GLU A 229 -7.92 3.29 -26.64
C GLU A 229 -8.90 4.44 -26.88
N ALA A 230 -8.68 5.23 -27.94
CA ALA A 230 -9.58 6.31 -28.33
C ALA A 230 -10.97 5.80 -28.76
N ASP A 231 -11.02 4.65 -29.46
CA ASP A 231 -12.26 4.00 -29.87
C ASP A 231 -13.01 3.43 -28.66
N LEU A 232 -12.28 2.87 -27.69
CA LEU A 232 -12.85 2.38 -26.43
C LEU A 232 -13.45 3.51 -25.61
N ALA A 233 -12.72 4.61 -25.50
CA ALA A 233 -13.19 5.78 -24.80
C ALA A 233 -14.48 6.32 -25.44
N ALA A 234 -14.53 6.42 -26.78
CA ALA A 234 -15.72 6.86 -27.50
C ALA A 234 -16.93 5.92 -27.33
N LYS A 235 -16.71 4.61 -27.17
CA LYS A 235 -17.79 3.61 -27.00
C LYS A 235 -18.37 3.57 -25.59
N HIS A 236 -17.52 3.76 -24.57
CA HIS A 236 -17.88 3.43 -23.19
C HIS A 236 -17.89 4.63 -22.24
N LEU A 237 -17.23 5.74 -22.60
CA LEU A 237 -17.15 6.93 -21.77
C LEU A 237 -18.08 8.03 -22.30
N SER A 238 -18.66 8.80 -21.38
CA SER A 238 -19.49 9.96 -21.71
C SER A 238 -18.66 11.24 -21.59
N PRO A 239 -18.71 12.16 -22.57
CA PRO A 239 -17.93 13.40 -22.54
C PRO A 239 -18.48 14.45 -21.57
N THR A 240 -19.55 14.14 -20.83
CA THR A 240 -20.23 15.09 -19.93
C THR A 240 -20.11 14.75 -18.45
N ASP A 241 -19.58 13.56 -18.14
CA ASP A 241 -19.37 13.09 -16.78
C ASP A 241 -17.92 13.36 -16.39
N PRO A 242 -17.64 14.18 -15.35
CA PRO A 242 -16.28 14.60 -14.99
C PRO A 242 -15.30 13.43 -14.78
N GLU A 243 -15.73 12.35 -14.14
CA GLU A 243 -14.87 11.18 -13.93
C GLU A 243 -14.53 10.51 -15.27
N LYS A 244 -15.52 10.43 -16.17
CA LYS A 244 -15.34 9.84 -17.49
C LYS A 244 -14.50 10.72 -18.40
N VAL A 245 -14.53 12.05 -18.24
CA VAL A 245 -13.65 12.98 -18.95
C VAL A 245 -12.18 12.75 -18.58
N THR A 246 -11.86 12.62 -17.29
CA THR A 246 -10.48 12.30 -16.87
C THR A 246 -10.03 10.94 -17.40
N CYS A 247 -10.90 9.93 -17.35
CA CYS A 247 -10.59 8.62 -17.92
C CYS A 247 -10.33 8.69 -19.43
N ASP A 248 -11.11 9.51 -20.13
CA ASP A 248 -11.02 9.72 -21.56
C ASP A 248 -9.70 10.41 -21.95
N ASP A 249 -9.28 11.43 -21.20
CA ASP A 249 -7.98 12.10 -21.39
C ASP A 249 -6.80 11.13 -21.24
N ILE A 250 -6.85 10.23 -20.25
CA ILE A 250 -5.83 9.20 -20.06
C ILE A 250 -5.77 8.25 -21.26
N LEU A 251 -6.93 7.76 -21.72
CA LEU A 251 -7.00 6.82 -22.84
C LEU A 251 -6.54 7.46 -24.15
N ARG A 252 -6.86 8.74 -24.38
CA ARG A 252 -6.52 9.44 -25.62
C ARG A 252 -5.11 10.00 -25.66
N ASN A 253 -4.41 10.12 -24.53
CA ASN A 253 -3.03 10.59 -24.51
C ASN A 253 -2.09 9.54 -25.12
N PRO A 254 -1.50 9.75 -26.32
CA PRO A 254 -0.67 8.74 -26.99
C PRO A 254 0.64 8.43 -26.26
N GLU A 255 1.08 9.27 -25.32
CA GLU A 255 2.30 9.08 -24.54
C GLU A 255 2.12 8.14 -23.35
N GLU A 256 0.87 7.79 -23.00
CA GLU A 256 0.56 6.90 -21.89
C GLU A 256 0.55 5.44 -22.35
N ALA A 257 1.16 4.52 -21.59
CA ALA A 257 1.02 3.10 -21.88
C ALA A 257 -0.35 2.60 -21.41
N SER A 258 -1.00 1.71 -22.17
CA SER A 258 -2.24 1.06 -21.75
C SER A 258 -1.98 -0.19 -20.91
N ALA A 259 -0.86 -0.87 -21.17
CA ALA A 259 -0.39 -2.00 -20.38
C ALA A 259 1.14 -2.11 -20.31
N ASN A 260 1.58 -2.82 -19.28
CA ASN A 260 2.92 -3.33 -19.11
C ASN A 260 2.94 -4.84 -19.32
N PHE A 261 3.83 -5.31 -20.19
CA PHE A 261 4.12 -6.71 -20.40
C PHE A 261 5.39 -7.08 -19.69
N PHE A 262 5.40 -8.26 -19.07
CA PHE A 262 6.62 -8.85 -18.55
C PHE A 262 6.74 -10.32 -18.94
N VAL A 263 7.98 -10.76 -19.17
CA VAL A 263 8.31 -12.18 -19.36
C VAL A 263 9.22 -12.60 -18.24
N SER A 264 8.85 -13.67 -17.53
CA SER A 264 9.69 -14.28 -16.51
C SER A 264 9.88 -15.77 -16.76
N THR A 265 11.09 -16.27 -16.59
CA THR A 265 11.43 -17.68 -16.82
C THR A 265 11.65 -18.43 -15.50
N ARG A 266 11.29 -19.72 -15.50
CA ARG A 266 11.67 -20.66 -14.44
C ARG A 266 12.54 -21.77 -15.04
N PRO A 267 13.77 -21.98 -14.55
CA PRO A 267 14.73 -22.92 -15.15
C PRO A 267 14.24 -24.37 -15.17
N THR A 268 13.39 -24.75 -14.22
CA THR A 268 13.11 -26.16 -13.94
C THR A 268 12.08 -26.81 -14.85
N ASN A 269 11.35 -26.08 -15.70
CA ASN A 269 10.18 -26.63 -16.41
C ASN A 269 10.02 -26.23 -17.89
N ASN A 270 10.98 -25.53 -18.52
CA ASN A 270 10.80 -24.95 -19.87
C ASN A 270 9.49 -24.15 -20.02
N VAL A 271 9.10 -23.42 -18.97
CA VAL A 271 7.92 -22.56 -18.96
C VAL A 271 8.38 -21.14 -18.70
N ALA A 272 7.88 -20.22 -19.53
CA ALA A 272 7.88 -18.80 -19.22
C ALA A 272 6.50 -18.38 -18.71
N ILE A 273 6.49 -17.30 -17.95
CA ILE A 273 5.32 -16.61 -17.47
C ILE A 273 5.27 -15.30 -18.27
N LEU A 274 4.25 -15.18 -19.10
CA LEU A 274 3.88 -13.90 -19.73
C LEU A 274 2.86 -13.23 -18.82
N GLY A 275 3.17 -12.03 -18.35
CA GLY A 275 2.23 -11.22 -17.58
C GLY A 275 1.86 -9.94 -18.32
N VAL A 276 0.61 -9.55 -18.16
CA VAL A 276 0.05 -8.29 -18.64
C VAL A 276 -0.53 -7.55 -17.45
N ILE A 277 -0.10 -6.31 -17.25
CA ILE A 277 -0.56 -5.44 -16.17
C ILE A 277 -1.17 -4.21 -16.81
N GLN A 278 -2.46 -3.95 -16.58
CA GLN A 278 -3.11 -2.74 -17.07
C GLN A 278 -2.58 -1.53 -16.30
N CYS A 279 -2.12 -0.49 -17.01
CA CYS A 279 -1.48 0.69 -16.40
C CYS A 279 -2.49 1.63 -15.75
N HIS A 280 -3.64 1.82 -16.38
CA HIS A 280 -4.66 2.77 -15.93
C HIS A 280 -6.05 2.13 -15.82
N PRO A 281 -6.30 1.24 -14.84
CA PRO A 281 -7.66 0.74 -14.61
C PRO A 281 -8.61 1.86 -14.23
N LEU A 282 -9.80 1.84 -14.82
CA LEU A 282 -10.86 2.82 -14.57
C LEU A 282 -11.81 2.39 -13.45
N SER A 283 -11.82 1.10 -13.12
CA SER A 283 -12.51 0.57 -11.94
C SER A 283 -12.00 1.25 -10.67
N ARG A 284 -12.91 1.52 -9.73
CA ARG A 284 -12.60 2.09 -8.42
C ARG A 284 -13.20 1.22 -7.36
N GLY A 285 -12.50 0.97 -6.27
CA GLY A 285 -13.03 0.23 -5.13
C GLY A 285 -13.17 1.09 -3.87
N SER A 286 -13.37 0.41 -2.75
CA SER A 286 -13.32 1.00 -1.42
C SER A 286 -12.70 0.07 -0.38
N ILE A 287 -12.33 0.67 0.76
CA ILE A 287 -11.75 0.02 1.93
C ILE A 287 -12.35 0.68 3.16
N HIS A 288 -13.04 -0.11 3.99
CA HIS A 288 -13.63 0.39 5.22
C HIS A 288 -13.36 -0.55 6.39
N ILE A 289 -13.41 -0.02 7.61
CA ILE A 289 -13.46 -0.82 8.83
C ILE A 289 -14.56 -1.89 8.76
N SER A 290 -14.27 -3.07 9.28
CA SER A 290 -15.25 -4.16 9.44
C SER A 290 -15.73 -4.29 10.90
N SER A 291 -15.05 -3.62 11.83
CA SER A 291 -15.26 -3.64 13.27
C SER A 291 -15.05 -2.25 13.88
N GLY A 292 -15.54 -2.04 15.11
CA GLY A 292 -15.32 -0.82 15.87
C GLY A 292 -14.01 -0.80 16.64
N THR A 293 -13.89 0.13 17.57
CA THR A 293 -12.70 0.30 18.43
C THR A 293 -12.52 -0.80 19.48
N ASP A 294 -13.52 -1.66 19.65
CA ASP A 294 -13.50 -2.84 20.52
C ASP A 294 -12.68 -4.00 19.92
N ASP A 295 -12.57 -4.05 18.58
CA ASP A 295 -11.69 -4.97 17.86
C ASP A 295 -10.91 -4.22 16.76
N PRO A 296 -9.86 -3.44 17.14
CA PRO A 296 -9.07 -2.69 16.18
C PRO A 296 -8.16 -3.59 15.31
N ASP A 297 -8.00 -4.88 15.63
CA ASP A 297 -7.17 -5.81 14.86
C ASP A 297 -7.88 -6.42 13.65
N SER A 298 -9.22 -6.40 13.66
CA SER A 298 -10.03 -6.88 12.56
C SER A 298 -9.64 -6.24 11.23
N LYS A 299 -9.53 -7.07 10.19
CA LYS A 299 -9.07 -6.62 8.87
C LYS A 299 -10.16 -5.77 8.21
N PRO A 300 -9.81 -4.68 7.51
CA PRO A 300 -10.83 -3.89 6.83
C PRO A 300 -11.52 -4.73 5.75
N GLU A 301 -12.77 -4.39 5.47
CA GLU A 301 -13.45 -4.85 4.27
C GLU A 301 -12.80 -4.17 3.06
N VAL A 302 -12.36 -4.97 2.09
CA VAL A 302 -11.68 -4.49 0.88
C VAL A 302 -12.48 -4.94 -0.33
N ASP A 303 -13.11 -3.98 -1.00
CA ASP A 303 -13.81 -4.19 -2.26
C ASP A 303 -13.08 -3.43 -3.38
N PRO A 304 -12.18 -4.08 -4.13
CA PRO A 304 -11.47 -3.42 -5.22
C PRO A 304 -12.37 -3.15 -6.44
N ARG A 305 -13.53 -3.79 -6.54
CA ARG A 305 -14.43 -3.75 -7.71
C ARG A 305 -13.69 -3.89 -9.04
N PHE A 306 -12.77 -4.85 -9.15
CA PHE A 306 -12.01 -5.05 -10.38
C PHE A 306 -12.94 -5.34 -11.56
N TYR A 307 -12.65 -4.71 -12.70
CA TYR A 307 -13.45 -4.82 -13.93
C TYR A 307 -14.91 -4.35 -13.81
N SER A 308 -15.23 -3.56 -12.78
CA SER A 308 -16.54 -2.89 -12.68
C SER A 308 -16.74 -1.84 -13.77
N ASN A 309 -15.66 -1.27 -14.30
CA ASN A 309 -15.70 -0.49 -15.52
C ASN A 309 -15.50 -1.41 -16.75
N PRO A 310 -16.44 -1.43 -17.72
CA PRO A 310 -16.36 -2.32 -18.89
C PRO A 310 -15.16 -2.04 -19.80
N VAL A 311 -14.56 -0.85 -19.75
CA VAL A 311 -13.34 -0.56 -20.51
C VAL A 311 -12.18 -1.42 -20.06
N ASP A 312 -12.08 -1.73 -18.76
CA ASP A 312 -10.93 -2.46 -18.21
C ASP A 312 -10.82 -3.88 -18.76
N ILE A 313 -11.96 -4.58 -18.85
CA ILE A 313 -11.96 -5.95 -19.38
C ILE A 313 -11.72 -5.98 -20.88
N GLU A 314 -12.25 -5.02 -21.63
CA GLU A 314 -12.08 -4.91 -23.07
C GLU A 314 -10.63 -4.55 -23.41
N LEU A 315 -10.03 -3.60 -22.69
CA LEU A 315 -8.62 -3.22 -22.85
C LEU A 315 -7.68 -4.37 -22.48
N MET A 316 -7.95 -5.07 -21.37
CA MET A 316 -7.19 -6.27 -21.01
C MET A 316 -7.28 -7.34 -22.11
N THR A 317 -8.47 -7.57 -22.66
CA THR A 317 -8.68 -8.59 -23.71
C THR A 317 -7.92 -8.25 -25.00
N ARG A 318 -7.84 -6.97 -25.39
CA ARG A 318 -7.08 -6.54 -26.59
C ARG A 318 -5.58 -6.72 -26.45
N HIS A 319 -5.07 -6.80 -25.23
CA HIS A 319 -3.67 -7.10 -24.96
C HIS A 319 -3.35 -8.60 -24.99
N LEU A 320 -4.34 -9.48 -24.96
CA LEU A 320 -4.17 -10.94 -24.97
C LEU A 320 -4.32 -11.50 -26.40
#